data_AF-A0A950Z4U5-F1
#
_entry.id   AF-A0A950Z4U5-F1
#
_cell.length_a   1.000
_cell.length_b   1.000
_cell.length_c   1.000
_cell.angle_alpha   90.00
_cell.angle_beta   90.00
_cell.angle_gamma   90.00
#
_symmetry.space_group_name_H-M   'P 1'
#
loop_
_entity.id
_entity.type
_entity.pdbx_description
1 polymer ?
#
loop_
_entity_poly.entity_id
_entity_poly.type
_entity_poly.pdbx_seq_one_letter_code
_entity_poly.pdbx_strand_id
1 'polypeptide(L)'
;MTAHTHIPKVGTLVAVWAALVILTGTTSAVSYIELGAFNIVVALLIALIKASLVVWIFMGVRFVTSLTKLFVVAGLVWLSILILLTYSDYSSRNWTYRPQPWSQGPGNGPATK
;
A
#
# COMPACT_ATOMS: atom_id res chain seq x y z
N MET A 1 38.31 -22.88 8.06
CA MET A 1 37.19 -22.27 7.31
C MET A 1 36.87 -20.93 7.95
N THR A 2 37.57 -19.87 7.56
CA THR A 2 37.35 -18.50 8.04
C THR A 2 36.10 -17.95 7.39
N ALA A 3 35.03 -17.82 8.17
CA ALA A 3 33.82 -17.14 7.73
C ALA A 3 34.15 -15.65 7.54
N HIS A 4 34.34 -15.22 6.28
CA HIS A 4 34.34 -13.81 5.92
C HIS A 4 32.91 -13.29 6.00
N THR A 5 32.45 -12.99 7.22
CA THR A 5 31.14 -12.37 7.46
C THR A 5 31.17 -10.99 6.83
N HIS A 6 30.53 -10.84 5.66
CA HIS A 6 30.42 -9.56 4.95
C HIS A 6 29.39 -8.67 5.66
N ILE A 7 29.75 -8.17 6.84
CA ILE A 7 28.92 -7.25 7.63
C ILE A 7 28.77 -5.96 6.82
N PRO A 8 27.53 -5.54 6.49
CA PRO A 8 27.34 -4.26 5.80
C PRO A 8 27.91 -3.14 6.66
N LYS A 9 28.67 -2.23 6.03
CA LYS A 9 29.32 -1.10 6.72
C LYS A 9 28.27 -0.32 7.50
N VAL A 10 28.53 -0.09 8.79
CA VAL A 10 27.63 0.64 9.70
C VAL A 10 27.23 2.00 9.11
N GLY A 11 28.14 2.68 8.41
CA GLY A 11 27.86 3.93 7.72
C GLY A 11 26.73 3.85 6.67
N THR A 12 26.61 2.75 5.92
CA THR A 12 25.52 2.55 4.96
C THR A 12 24.16 2.42 5.67
N LEU A 13 24.13 1.72 6.80
CA LEU A 13 22.91 1.54 7.59
C LEU A 13 22.44 2.87 8.20
N VAL A 14 23.37 3.67 8.73
CA VAL A 14 23.07 4.99 9.31
C VAL A 14 22.59 5.98 8.24
N ALA A 15 23.22 6.00 7.06
CA ALA A 15 22.79 6.85 5.95
C ALA A 15 21.37 6.52 5.47
N VAL A 16 21.05 5.22 5.36
CA VAL A 16 19.72 4.76 4.94
C VAL A 16 18.68 5.01 6.05
N TRP A 17 19.05 4.84 7.31
CA TRP A 17 18.21 5.22 8.44
C TRP A 17 17.84 6.71 8.38
N ALA A 18 18.81 7.60 8.15
CA ALA A 18 18.54 9.03 8.00
C ALA A 18 17.62 9.31 6.81
N ALA A 19 17.83 8.65 5.66
CA ALA A 19 16.95 8.76 4.50
C ALA A 19 15.51 8.32 4.81
N LEU A 20 15.33 7.24 5.58
CA LEU A 20 14.00 6.77 6.01
C LEU A 20 13.31 7.74 6.99
N VAL A 21 14.06 8.36 7.90
CA VAL A 21 13.54 9.39 8.81
C VAL A 21 13.07 10.59 8.01
N ILE A 22 13.87 11.08 7.05
CA ILE A 22 13.49 12.18 6.15
C ILE A 22 12.21 11.82 5.39
N LEU A 23 12.16 10.64 4.75
CA LEU A 23 10.97 10.21 4.00
C LEU A 23 9.72 10.15 4.88
N THR A 24 9.87 9.70 6.12
CA THR A 24 8.77 9.64 7.10
C THR A 24 8.30 11.05 7.50
N GLY A 25 9.24 11.95 7.76
CA GLY A 25 8.94 13.36 8.00
C GLY A 25 8.22 14.00 6.82
N THR A 26 8.63 13.70 5.59
CA THR A 26 7.96 14.18 4.38
C THR A 26 6.54 13.62 4.28
N THR A 27 6.30 12.34 4.56
CA THR A 27 4.93 11.78 4.58
C THR A 27 4.04 12.50 5.59
N SER A 28 4.54 12.76 6.80
CA SER A 28 3.80 13.54 7.80
C SER A 28 3.56 14.98 7.35
N ALA A 29 4.55 15.64 6.76
CA ALA A 29 4.44 17.00 6.26
C ALA A 29 3.36 17.12 5.15
N VAL A 30 3.36 16.17 4.20
CA VAL A 30 2.36 16.11 3.13
C VAL A 30 0.95 15.95 3.68
N SER A 31 0.77 15.26 4.80
CA SER A 31 -0.56 15.09 5.40
C SER A 31 -1.20 16.39 5.91
N TYR A 32 -0.40 17.42 6.18
CA TYR A 32 -0.89 18.75 6.57
C TYR A 32 -1.29 19.64 5.38
N ILE A 33 -1.01 19.21 4.15
CA ILE A 33 -1.34 19.96 2.94
C ILE A 33 -2.62 19.37 2.34
N GLU A 34 -3.66 20.19 2.17
CA GLU A 34 -4.91 19.74 1.54
C GLU A 34 -4.77 19.61 0.02
N LEU A 35 -4.31 18.44 -0.41
CA LEU A 35 -4.20 18.03 -1.82
C LEU A 35 -5.50 17.38 -2.36
N GLY A 36 -6.56 17.33 -1.54
CA GLY A 36 -7.81 16.66 -1.87
C GLY A 36 -7.61 15.18 -2.22
N ALA A 37 -8.16 14.76 -3.37
CA ALA A 37 -8.04 13.38 -3.85
C ALA A 37 -6.60 12.93 -4.16
N PHE A 38 -5.67 13.86 -4.38
CA PHE A 38 -4.27 13.51 -4.66
C PHE A 38 -3.46 13.16 -3.40
N ASN A 39 -3.97 13.44 -2.21
CA ASN A 39 -3.27 13.13 -0.95
C ASN A 39 -2.97 11.63 -0.84
N ILE A 40 -3.95 10.78 -1.14
CA ILE A 40 -3.78 9.32 -1.10
C ILE A 40 -2.73 8.84 -2.11
N VAL A 41 -2.72 9.41 -3.31
CA VAL A 41 -1.80 9.01 -4.39
C VAL A 41 -0.37 9.38 -4.01
N VAL A 42 -0.16 10.60 -3.52
CA VAL A 42 1.16 11.07 -3.07
C VAL A 42 1.63 10.27 -1.85
N ALA A 43 0.76 10.02 -0.87
CA ALA A 43 1.09 9.22 0.31
C ALA A 43 1.52 7.78 -0.07
N LEU A 44 0.79 7.13 -1.00
CA LEU A 44 1.12 5.80 -1.49
C LEU A 44 2.43 5.79 -2.29
N LEU A 45 2.69 6.80 -3.12
CA LEU A 45 3.95 6.93 -3.85
C LEU A 45 5.14 7.00 -2.89
N ILE A 46 5.07 7.86 -1.88
CA ILE A 46 6.13 8.00 -0.88
C ILE A 46 6.30 6.69 -0.09
N ALA A 47 5.20 6.02 0.25
CA ALA A 47 5.22 4.73 0.92
C ALA A 47 5.93 3.64 0.09
N LEU A 48 5.70 3.59 -1.23
CA LEU A 48 6.38 2.65 -2.13
C LEU A 48 7.89 2.90 -2.23
N ILE A 49 8.30 4.18 -2.30
CA ILE A 49 9.72 4.54 -2.30
C ILE A 49 10.38 4.11 -0.98
N LYS A 50 9.71 4.39 0.16
CA LYS A 50 10.17 3.96 1.49
C LYS A 50 10.34 2.44 1.57
N ALA A 51 9.32 1.70 1.16
CA ALA A 51 9.33 0.24 1.18
C ALA A 51 10.44 -0.35 0.30
N SER A 52 10.64 0.21 -0.90
CA SER A 52 11.71 -0.22 -1.81
C SER A 52 13.10 -0.06 -1.18
N LEU A 53 13.34 1.06 -0.49
CA LEU A 53 14.60 1.32 0.21
C LEU A 53 14.84 0.31 1.35
N VAL A 54 13.79 -0.02 2.11
CA VAL A 54 13.84 -1.01 3.20
C VAL A 54 14.14 -2.40 2.65
N VAL A 55 13.45 -2.83 1.59
CA VAL A 55 13.64 -4.16 0.98
C VAL A 55 15.05 -4.30 0.41
N TRP A 56 15.58 -3.25 -0.23
CA TRP A 56 16.88 -3.33 -0.87
C TRP A 56 18.04 -3.40 0.13
N ILE A 57 17.95 -2.64 1.22
CA ILE A 57 19.04 -2.50 2.21
C ILE A 57 18.83 -3.38 3.44
N PHE A 58 17.72 -3.22 4.17
CA PHE A 58 17.51 -3.86 5.46
C PHE A 58 17.11 -5.32 5.34
N MET A 59 16.32 -5.68 4.33
CA MET A 59 16.05 -7.10 4.04
C MET A 59 17.22 -7.79 3.32
N GLY A 60 18.29 -7.05 3.01
CA GLY A 60 19.50 -7.61 2.42
C GLY A 60 19.26 -8.32 1.10
N VAL A 61 18.19 -8.00 0.37
CA VAL A 61 17.79 -8.71 -0.86
C VAL A 61 18.92 -8.72 -1.89
N ARG A 62 19.82 -7.73 -1.88
CA ARG A 62 21.01 -7.72 -2.74
C ARG A 62 21.93 -8.94 -2.52
N PHE A 63 22.06 -9.40 -1.28
CA PHE A 63 23.03 -10.40 -0.84
C PHE A 63 22.46 -11.82 -0.69
N VAL A 64 21.14 -11.98 -0.85
CA VAL A 64 20.49 -13.31 -0.79
C VAL A 64 20.53 -14.04 -2.13
N THR A 65 20.28 -15.35 -2.09
CA THR A 65 20.25 -16.23 -3.26
C THR A 65 19.13 -15.84 -4.23
N SER A 66 19.29 -16.18 -5.51
CA SER A 66 18.31 -15.88 -6.56
C SER A 66 16.94 -16.51 -6.29
N LEU A 67 16.88 -17.63 -5.56
CA LEU A 67 15.62 -18.26 -5.16
C LEU A 67 14.83 -17.37 -4.19
N THR A 68 15.48 -16.80 -3.16
CA THR A 68 14.82 -15.89 -2.23
C THR A 68 14.35 -14.61 -2.94
N LYS A 69 15.13 -14.09 -3.88
CA LYS A 69 14.73 -12.94 -4.71
C LYS A 69 13.44 -13.22 -5.49
N LEU A 70 13.31 -14.43 -6.06
CA LEU A 70 12.09 -14.84 -6.77
C LEU A 70 10.87 -14.83 -5.85
N PHE A 71 10.98 -15.36 -4.64
CA PHE A 71 9.87 -15.36 -3.68
C PHE A 71 9.47 -13.95 -3.21
N VAL A 72 10.44 -13.04 -3.04
CA VAL A 72 10.14 -11.63 -2.73
C VAL A 72 9.33 -10.98 -3.85
N VAL A 73 9.75 -11.16 -5.11
CA VAL A 73 9.02 -10.63 -6.26
C VAL A 73 7.64 -11.28 -6.38
N ALA A 74 7.55 -12.60 -6.21
CA ALA A 74 6.28 -13.33 -6.24
C ALA A 74 5.31 -12.83 -5.15
N GLY A 75 5.80 -12.56 -3.93
CA GLY A 75 5.01 -11.96 -2.86
C GLY A 75 4.50 -10.56 -3.20
N LEU A 76 5.33 -9.71 -3.81
CA LEU A 76 4.93 -8.37 -4.26
C LEU A 76 3.88 -8.42 -5.38
N VAL A 77 4.04 -9.35 -6.33
CA VAL A 77 3.05 -9.59 -7.40
C VAL A 77 1.74 -10.07 -6.79
N TRP A 78 1.80 -11.03 -5.87
CA TRP A 78 0.62 -11.56 -5.20
C TRP A 78 -0.13 -10.48 -4.41
N LEU A 79 0.60 -9.66 -3.64
CA LEU A 79 0.04 -8.51 -2.92
C LEU A 79 -0.64 -7.52 -3.89
N SER A 80 0.01 -7.22 -5.01
CA SER A 80 -0.52 -6.31 -6.03
C SER A 80 -1.84 -6.83 -6.60
N ILE A 81 -1.93 -8.14 -6.87
CA ILE A 81 -3.17 -8.80 -7.33
C ILE A 81 -4.27 -8.62 -6.28
N LEU A 82 -4.00 -8.87 -4.99
CA LEU A 82 -4.99 -8.73 -3.93
C LEU A 82 -5.50 -7.29 -3.80
N ILE A 83 -4.61 -6.31 -3.86
CA ILE A 83 -4.99 -4.89 -3.78
C ILE A 83 -5.86 -4.49 -4.99
N LEU A 84 -5.45 -4.86 -6.19
CA LEU A 84 -6.17 -4.53 -7.42
C LEU A 84 -7.55 -5.20 -7.48
N LEU A 85 -7.65 -6.48 -7.10
CA LEU A 85 -8.92 -7.18 -7.01
C LEU A 85 -9.85 -6.52 -5.98
N THR A 86 -9.33 -6.17 -4.81
CA THR A 86 -10.09 -5.47 -3.78
C THR A 86 -10.61 -4.12 -4.30
N TYR A 87 -9.74 -3.33 -4.94
CA TYR A 87 -10.13 -2.06 -5.54
C TYR A 87 -11.20 -2.24 -6.64
N SER A 88 -11.03 -3.24 -7.50
CA SER A 88 -12.00 -3.58 -8.55
C SER A 88 -13.36 -3.99 -7.95
N ASP A 89 -13.37 -4.76 -6.86
CA ASP A 89 -14.59 -5.15 -6.15
C ASP A 89 -15.32 -3.91 -5.61
N TYR A 90 -14.62 -3.03 -4.88
CA TYR A 90 -15.21 -1.78 -4.38
C TYR A 90 -15.71 -0.88 -5.51
N SER A 91 -14.95 -0.75 -6.60
CA SER A 91 -15.34 0.08 -7.74
C SER A 91 -16.53 -0.49 -8.52
N SER A 92 -16.76 -1.81 -8.47
CA SER A 92 -17.90 -2.46 -9.13
C SER A 92 -19.16 -2.42 -8.27
N ARG A 93 -19.03 -2.18 -6.96
CA ARG A 93 -20.15 -2.03 -6.02
C ARG A 93 -20.83 -0.68 -6.19
N ASN A 94 -21.51 -0.50 -7.31
CA ASN A 94 -22.42 0.63 -7.56
C ASN A 94 -23.80 0.41 -6.92
N TRP A 95 -23.95 -0.61 -6.07
CA TRP A 95 -25.23 -0.99 -5.49
C TRP A 95 -25.61 -0.03 -4.36
N THR A 96 -26.33 1.03 -4.70
CA THR A 96 -27.15 1.75 -3.72
C THR A 96 -28.28 0.84 -3.28
N TYR A 97 -28.06 0.05 -2.23
CA TYR A 97 -29.16 -0.53 -1.47
C TYR A 97 -29.86 0.64 -0.76
N ARG A 98 -30.86 1.23 -1.42
CA ARG A 98 -31.79 2.13 -0.74
C ARG A 98 -32.79 1.23 -0.03
N PRO A 99 -32.79 1.16 1.32
CA PRO A 99 -33.84 0.44 2.03
C PRO A 99 -35.16 1.09 1.65
N GLN A 100 -36.04 0.31 1.01
CA GLN A 100 -37.37 0.78 0.66
C GLN A 100 -38.18 0.82 1.97
N PRO A 101 -38.76 1.96 2.36
CA PRO A 101 -39.67 2.00 3.50
C PRO A 101 -40.83 1.03 3.24
N TRP A 102 -41.28 0.30 4.26
CA TRP A 102 -42.44 -0.61 4.17
C TRP A 102 -43.70 0.07 3.59
N SER A 103 -43.77 1.41 3.65
CA SER A 103 -44.81 2.22 3.00
C SER A 103 -44.84 2.15 1.47
N GLN A 104 -43.86 1.53 0.79
CA GLN A 104 -43.80 1.39 -0.67
C GLN A 104 -43.99 -0.06 -1.19
N GLY A 105 -44.45 -0.97 -0.33
CA GLY A 105 -44.77 -2.35 -0.73
C GLY A 105 -45.96 -2.44 -1.72
N PRO A 106 -46.09 -3.55 -2.48
CA PRO A 106 -47.19 -3.75 -3.41
C PRO A 106 -48.52 -3.76 -2.65
N GLY A 107 -49.27 -2.67 -2.72
CA GLY A 107 -50.51 -2.46 -1.95
C GLY A 107 -50.62 -1.09 -1.26
N ASN A 108 -49.51 -0.34 -1.15
CA ASN A 108 -49.46 0.91 -0.37
C ASN A 108 -49.46 2.20 -1.23
N GLY A 109 -49.76 2.10 -2.54
CA GLY A 109 -49.94 3.27 -3.42
C GLY A 109 -51.33 3.89 -3.24
N PRO A 110 -51.53 5.20 -3.55
CA PRO A 110 -52.86 5.80 -3.50
C PRO A 110 -53.80 5.03 -4.42
N ALA A 111 -54.92 4.55 -3.87
CA ALA A 111 -56.00 3.96 -4.65
C ALA A 111 -56.52 5.02 -5.62
N THR A 112 -56.03 4.99 -6.85
CA THR A 112 -56.56 5.80 -7.94
C THR A 112 -58.02 5.38 -8.11
N LYS A 113 -58.95 6.30 -7.79
CA LYS A 113 -60.34 6.18 -8.22
C LYS A 113 -60.43 6.32 -9.72
#